data_AF-A0AAW2MPZ9-F1
#
_entry.id   AF-A0AAW2MPZ9-F1
#
_cell.length_a   1.000
_cell.length_b   1.000
_cell.length_c   1.000
_cell.angle_alpha   90.00
_cell.angle_beta   90.00
_cell.angle_gamma   90.00
#
_symmetry.space_group_name_H-M   'P 1'
#
loop_
_entity.id
_entity.type
_entity.pdbx_description
1 polymer ?
#
loop_
_entity_poly.entity_id
_entity_poly.type
_entity_poly.pdbx_seq_one_letter_code
_entity_poly.pdbx_strand_id
1 'polypeptide(L)'
;MSDLPNSVTYMTQAIRNGLNERESFHKFFECWIVEQDQHLQELISASREYEEQRERTRGRGRRQDGGTTVEEDVRERTLRPLLERVVHHYEHYYRAKSRWAKSDILSMFNPSWRSSLEDAFLWIGGWRPSMAFHLLYSKSGLQLEARLGELLQGLSTGDLGDLSPSQLDQVNELQKQTIREEKDITEKLAKQQETVADSSMVELTHVVTEMMREGW
;
A
#
# COMPACT_ATOMS: atom_id res chain seq x y z
N MET A 1 13.44 -18.57 -21.51
CA MET A 1 12.62 -17.78 -20.59
C MET A 1 12.99 -16.34 -20.85
N SER A 2 12.08 -15.57 -21.43
CA SER A 2 12.27 -14.16 -21.74
C SER A 2 12.46 -13.38 -20.44
N ASP A 3 13.61 -12.73 -20.27
CA ASP A 3 13.85 -11.76 -19.21
C ASP A 3 12.82 -10.64 -19.36
N LEU A 4 11.72 -10.71 -18.59
CA LEU A 4 10.81 -9.57 -18.50
C LEU A 4 11.63 -8.41 -17.90
N PRO A 5 11.64 -7.23 -18.54
CA PRO A 5 12.30 -6.06 -17.99
C PRO A 5 11.76 -5.75 -16.59
N ASN A 6 12.64 -5.36 -15.68
CA ASN A 6 12.21 -4.92 -14.35
C ASN A 6 11.33 -3.66 -14.44
N SER A 7 10.51 -3.41 -13.42
CA SER A 7 9.56 -2.29 -13.37
C SER A 7 10.25 -0.94 -13.59
N VAL A 8 11.46 -0.77 -13.08
CA VAL A 8 12.31 0.43 -13.24
C VAL A 8 12.76 0.65 -14.69
N THR A 9 13.07 -0.43 -15.41
CA THR A 9 13.47 -0.40 -16.82
C THR A 9 12.27 -0.05 -17.68
N TYR A 10 11.11 -0.61 -17.36
CA TYR A 10 9.85 -0.24 -18.02
C TYR A 10 9.51 1.23 -17.79
N MET A 11 9.62 1.74 -16.57
CA MET A 11 9.45 3.17 -16.27
C MET A 11 10.34 4.04 -17.16
N THR A 12 11.63 3.71 -17.20
CA THR A 12 12.64 4.48 -17.94
C THR A 12 12.39 4.42 -19.46
N GLN A 13 11.95 3.27 -19.95
CA GLN A 13 11.64 3.06 -21.37
C GLN A 13 10.32 3.71 -21.79
N ALA A 14 9.31 3.71 -20.92
CA ALA A 14 8.05 4.43 -21.13
C ALA A 14 8.29 5.95 -21.20
N ILE A 15 9.13 6.49 -20.32
CA ILE A 15 9.55 7.91 -20.34
C ILE A 15 10.26 8.25 -21.65
N ARG A 16 11.14 7.36 -22.14
CA ARG A 16 11.96 7.61 -23.33
C ARG A 16 11.18 7.51 -24.64
N ASN A 17 10.19 6.63 -24.72
CA ASN A 17 9.58 6.23 -26.00
C ASN A 17 8.20 6.85 -26.26
N GLY A 18 7.61 7.61 -25.32
CA GLY A 18 6.29 8.22 -25.51
C GLY A 18 5.21 7.18 -25.88
N LEU A 19 5.35 5.95 -25.39
CA LEU A 19 4.45 4.84 -25.70
C LEU A 19 3.06 5.10 -25.12
N ASN A 20 2.05 4.52 -25.78
CA ASN A 20 0.64 4.55 -25.38
C ASN A 20 0.48 4.38 -23.86
N GLU A 21 0.15 5.46 -23.15
CA GLU A 21 0.33 5.56 -21.70
C GLU A 21 -0.49 4.51 -20.93
N ARG A 22 -1.65 4.11 -21.45
CA ARG A 22 -2.54 3.08 -20.88
C ARG A 22 -1.90 1.70 -20.74
N GLU A 23 -1.30 1.19 -21.82
CA GLU A 23 -0.63 -0.12 -21.77
C GLU A 23 0.65 -0.08 -20.94
N SER A 24 1.26 1.11 -20.81
CA SER A 24 2.53 1.29 -20.11
C SER A 24 2.39 1.12 -18.59
N PHE A 25 1.35 1.69 -17.98
CA PHE A 25 1.18 1.58 -16.52
C PHE A 25 0.72 0.18 -16.10
N HIS A 26 -0.14 -0.48 -16.89
CA HIS A 26 -0.55 -1.86 -16.62
C HIS A 26 0.67 -2.79 -16.58
N LYS A 27 1.50 -2.76 -17.63
CA LYS A 27 2.70 -3.60 -17.73
C LYS A 27 3.69 -3.27 -16.61
N PHE A 28 3.84 -1.99 -16.27
CA PHE A 28 4.60 -1.57 -15.10
C PHE A 28 4.07 -2.20 -13.81
N PHE A 29 2.76 -2.13 -13.56
CA PHE A 29 2.11 -2.66 -12.36
C PHE A 29 2.26 -4.19 -12.25
N GLU A 30 2.07 -4.91 -13.36
CA GLU A 30 2.28 -6.36 -13.44
C GLU A 30 3.73 -6.76 -13.12
N CYS A 31 4.73 -6.02 -13.61
CA CYS A 31 6.12 -6.27 -13.22
C CYS A 31 6.37 -5.90 -11.75
N TRP A 32 5.82 -4.76 -11.33
CA TRP A 32 5.99 -4.26 -9.96
C TRP A 32 5.40 -5.23 -8.91
N ILE A 33 4.25 -5.84 -9.18
CA ILE A 33 3.61 -6.77 -8.22
C ILE A 33 4.40 -8.07 -8.08
N VAL A 34 5.00 -8.57 -9.18
CA VAL A 34 5.89 -9.75 -9.13
C VAL A 34 7.16 -9.43 -8.34
N GLU A 35 7.77 -8.26 -8.57
CA GLU A 35 8.92 -7.80 -7.79
C GLU A 35 8.58 -7.60 -6.31
N GLN A 36 7.37 -7.14 -6.03
CA GLN A 36 6.89 -6.97 -4.66
C GLN A 36 6.77 -8.31 -3.93
N ASP A 37 6.20 -9.34 -4.57
CA ASP A 37 6.12 -10.68 -3.98
C ASP A 37 7.54 -11.22 -3.73
N GLN A 38 8.42 -11.13 -4.72
CA GLN A 38 9.82 -11.56 -4.57
C GLN A 38 10.52 -10.87 -3.39
N HIS A 39 10.41 -9.55 -3.26
CA HIS A 39 11.01 -8.81 -2.15
C HIS A 39 10.43 -9.23 -0.79
N LEU A 40 9.13 -9.52 -0.72
CA LEU A 40 8.49 -10.01 0.51
C LEU A 40 8.94 -11.44 0.85
N GLN A 41 9.02 -12.34 -0.12
CA GLN A 41 9.48 -13.72 0.12
C GLN A 41 10.91 -13.76 0.63
N GLU A 42 11.79 -12.89 0.10
CA GLU A 42 13.16 -12.74 0.59
C GLU A 42 13.19 -12.22 2.04
N LEU A 43 12.37 -11.22 2.38
CA LEU A 43 12.27 -10.70 3.73
C LEU A 43 11.74 -11.75 4.72
N ILE A 44 10.70 -12.50 4.34
CA ILE A 44 10.10 -13.55 5.16
C ILE A 44 11.12 -14.68 5.39
N SER A 45 11.81 -15.12 4.34
CA SER A 45 12.84 -16.16 4.45
C SER A 45 13.97 -15.73 5.38
N ALA A 46 14.50 -14.51 5.20
CA ALA A 46 15.56 -13.97 6.06
C ALA A 46 15.11 -13.82 7.52
N SER A 47 13.84 -13.43 7.77
CA SER A 47 13.28 -13.35 9.12
C SER A 47 13.23 -14.73 9.80
N ARG A 48 12.79 -15.76 9.07
CA ARG A 48 12.74 -17.14 9.57
C ARG A 48 14.13 -17.69 9.86
N GLU A 49 15.07 -17.50 8.95
CA GLU A 49 16.46 -17.92 9.14
C GLU A 49 17.09 -17.27 10.38
N TYR A 50 16.86 -15.98 10.56
CA TYR A 50 17.30 -15.25 11.75
C TYR A 50 16.70 -15.84 13.04
N GLU A 51 15.40 -16.13 13.06
CA GLU A 51 14.72 -16.73 14.21
C GLU A 51 15.27 -18.12 14.55
N GLU A 52 15.47 -18.97 13.55
CA GLU A 52 16.07 -20.29 13.75
C GLU A 52 17.50 -20.20 14.29
N GLN A 53 18.28 -19.24 13.81
CA GLN A 53 19.66 -19.04 14.24
C GLN A 53 19.73 -18.50 15.68
N ARG A 54 18.78 -17.65 16.07
CA ARG A 54 18.60 -17.19 17.45
C ARG A 54 18.28 -18.35 18.40
N GLU A 55 17.38 -19.24 18.01
CA GLU A 55 16.97 -20.39 18.84
C GLU A 55 18.12 -21.41 19.00
N ARG A 56 18.86 -21.68 17.92
CA ARG A 56 20.08 -22.53 17.95
C ARG A 56 21.15 -21.96 18.89
N THR A 57 21.27 -20.64 18.98
CA THR A 57 22.27 -19.96 19.83
C THR A 57 21.83 -19.97 21.31
N ARG A 58 20.53 -19.78 21.58
CA ARG A 58 19.93 -19.86 22.93
C ARG A 58 20.02 -21.24 23.55
N GLY A 59 19.83 -22.31 22.77
CA GLY A 59 19.94 -23.69 23.26
C GLY A 59 21.34 -24.11 23.73
N ARG A 60 22.40 -23.32 23.41
CA ARG A 60 23.80 -23.71 23.63
C ARG A 60 24.51 -22.94 24.76
N GLY A 61 23.94 -21.86 25.30
CA GLY A 61 24.63 -20.94 26.21
C GLY A 61 23.94 -20.70 27.55
N ARG A 62 24.44 -21.33 28.63
CA ARG A 62 24.15 -20.91 30.01
C ARG A 62 25.23 -19.89 30.44
N ARG A 63 24.79 -18.64 30.70
CA ARG A 63 25.53 -17.49 31.27
C ARG A 63 26.52 -16.75 30.34
N GLN A 64 26.05 -15.67 29.69
CA GLN A 64 26.77 -14.39 29.68
C GLN A 64 25.86 -13.22 29.26
N ASP A 65 25.83 -12.19 30.11
CA ASP A 65 24.93 -11.02 30.09
C ASP A 65 25.38 -9.93 29.08
N GLY A 66 25.98 -10.35 27.96
CA GLY A 66 26.57 -9.46 26.94
C GLY A 66 26.14 -9.75 25.48
N GLY A 67 25.18 -10.67 25.27
CA GLY A 67 24.78 -11.12 23.93
C GLY A 67 23.73 -10.25 23.22
N THR A 68 22.91 -9.50 23.97
CA THR A 68 21.73 -8.79 23.44
C THR A 68 22.08 -7.74 22.39
N THR A 69 23.15 -6.97 22.62
CA THR A 69 23.57 -5.88 21.72
C THR A 69 24.15 -6.37 20.40
N VAL A 70 24.81 -7.53 20.39
CA VAL A 70 25.40 -8.12 19.18
C VAL A 70 24.32 -8.78 18.31
N GLU A 71 23.34 -9.45 18.93
CA GLU A 71 22.21 -10.07 18.22
C GLU A 71 21.27 -9.05 17.58
N GLU A 72 21.06 -7.90 18.23
CA GLU A 72 20.31 -6.77 17.68
C GLU A 72 21.06 -6.13 16.51
N ASP A 73 22.37 -5.95 16.61
CA ASP A 73 23.20 -5.38 15.53
C ASP A 73 23.24 -6.31 14.29
N VAL A 74 23.25 -7.63 14.48
CA VAL A 74 23.17 -8.60 13.37
C VAL A 74 21.77 -8.60 12.72
N ARG A 75 20.70 -8.53 13.52
CA ARG A 75 19.32 -8.39 13.01
C ARG A 75 19.20 -7.14 12.15
N GLU A 76 19.65 -6.03 12.71
CA GLU A 76 19.61 -4.72 12.09
C GLU A 76 20.35 -4.75 10.74
N ARG A 77 21.56 -5.27 10.69
CA ARG A 77 22.36 -5.34 9.46
C ARG A 77 21.77 -6.25 8.38
N THR A 78 20.96 -7.24 8.77
CA THR A 78 20.44 -8.26 7.84
C THR A 78 19.02 -7.96 7.37
N LEU A 79 18.11 -7.62 8.30
CA LEU A 79 16.70 -7.41 7.99
C LEU A 79 16.40 -5.96 7.55
N ARG A 80 17.12 -4.96 8.07
CA ARG A 80 16.86 -3.55 7.72
C ARG A 80 17.03 -3.26 6.23
N PRO A 81 18.10 -3.72 5.53
CA PRO A 81 18.23 -3.46 4.10
C PRO A 81 17.10 -4.09 3.27
N LEU A 82 16.62 -5.27 3.67
CA LEU A 82 15.51 -5.95 3.01
C LEU A 82 14.19 -5.20 3.23
N LEU A 83 13.94 -4.72 4.45
CA LEU A 83 12.80 -3.88 4.78
C LEU A 83 12.83 -2.56 4.01
N GLU A 84 13.97 -1.88 4.00
CA GLU A 84 14.18 -0.64 3.25
C GLU A 84 13.93 -0.85 1.75
N ARG A 85 14.36 -1.98 1.19
CA ARG A 85 14.07 -2.33 -0.21
C ARG A 85 12.56 -2.49 -0.46
N VAL A 86 11.83 -3.18 0.42
CA VAL A 86 10.37 -3.32 0.32
C VAL A 86 9.69 -1.95 0.39
N VAL A 87 10.06 -1.11 1.37
CA VAL A 87 9.49 0.24 1.53
C VAL A 87 9.79 1.11 0.31
N HIS A 88 11.04 1.10 -0.17
CA HIS A 88 11.44 1.83 -1.35
C HIS A 88 10.68 1.38 -2.61
N HIS A 89 10.38 0.08 -2.72
CA HIS A 89 9.59 -0.47 -3.82
C HIS A 89 8.15 0.08 -3.81
N TYR A 90 7.53 0.22 -2.64
CA TYR A 90 6.24 0.90 -2.50
C TYR A 90 6.31 2.40 -2.83
N GLU A 91 7.35 3.10 -2.36
CA GLU A 91 7.56 4.50 -2.74
C GLU A 91 7.69 4.66 -4.26
N HIS A 92 8.42 3.75 -4.90
CA HIS A 92 8.59 3.74 -6.35
C HIS A 92 7.24 3.61 -7.06
N TYR A 93 6.37 2.71 -6.61
CA TYR A 93 5.01 2.58 -7.15
C TYR A 93 4.18 3.86 -7.00
N TYR A 94 4.17 4.50 -5.84
CA TYR A 94 3.39 5.73 -5.66
C TYR A 94 3.97 6.92 -6.45
N ARG A 95 5.30 7.01 -6.57
CA ARG A 95 5.95 8.00 -7.45
C ARG A 95 5.61 7.76 -8.91
N ALA A 96 5.62 6.50 -9.34
CA ALA A 96 5.17 6.10 -10.66
C ALA A 96 3.71 6.52 -10.87
N LYS A 97 2.78 6.00 -10.07
CA LYS A 97 1.35 6.31 -10.14
C LYS A 97 1.06 7.81 -10.17
N SER A 98 1.75 8.61 -9.35
CA SER A 98 1.62 10.08 -9.36
C SER A 98 2.04 10.72 -10.69
N ARG A 99 3.09 10.21 -11.34
CA ARG A 99 3.53 10.71 -12.66
C ARG A 99 2.53 10.40 -13.76
N TRP A 100 2.03 9.16 -13.86
CA TRP A 100 1.00 8.82 -14.86
C TRP A 100 -0.30 9.57 -14.61
N ALA A 101 -0.71 9.71 -13.35
CA ALA A 101 -1.90 10.50 -13.01
C ALA A 101 -1.79 11.97 -13.47
N LYS A 102 -0.58 12.54 -13.50
CA LYS A 102 -0.35 13.90 -14.01
C LYS A 102 -0.35 13.97 -15.55
N SER A 103 -0.08 12.86 -16.24
CA SER A 103 -0.09 12.81 -17.72
C SER A 103 -1.50 12.51 -18.23
N ASP A 104 -2.11 11.43 -17.76
CA ASP A 104 -3.44 10.99 -18.13
C ASP A 104 -4.20 10.45 -16.91
N ILE A 105 -4.95 11.36 -16.29
CA ILE A 105 -5.75 11.05 -15.12
C ILE A 105 -6.92 10.11 -15.45
N LEU A 106 -7.53 10.22 -16.63
CA LEU A 106 -8.71 9.43 -17.00
C LEU A 106 -8.36 7.95 -17.13
N SER A 107 -7.20 7.67 -17.74
CA SER A 107 -6.66 6.31 -17.82
C SER A 107 -6.32 5.71 -16.45
N MET A 108 -5.90 6.54 -15.51
CA MET A 108 -5.64 6.10 -14.13
C MET A 108 -6.92 5.85 -13.31
N PHE A 109 -8.00 6.55 -13.62
CA PHE A 109 -9.31 6.41 -12.95
C PHE A 109 -10.20 5.33 -13.56
N ASN A 110 -9.97 4.94 -14.81
CA ASN A 110 -10.69 3.88 -15.49
C ASN A 110 -9.75 2.89 -16.23
N PRO A 111 -8.88 2.19 -15.50
CA PRO A 111 -8.07 1.13 -16.06
C PRO A 111 -8.93 -0.05 -16.53
N SER A 112 -8.57 -0.61 -17.68
CA SER A 112 -9.30 -1.72 -18.32
C SER A 112 -9.21 -3.05 -17.59
N TRP A 113 -8.42 -3.13 -16.51
CA TRP A 113 -8.17 -4.36 -15.74
C TRP A 113 -8.91 -4.40 -14.40
N ARG A 114 -9.72 -3.39 -14.07
CA ARG A 114 -10.57 -3.42 -12.86
C ARG A 114 -11.91 -4.07 -13.15
N SER A 115 -12.41 -4.79 -12.16
CA SER A 115 -13.76 -5.35 -12.15
C SER A 115 -14.80 -4.30 -11.75
N SER A 116 -16.07 -4.52 -12.12
CA SER A 116 -17.18 -3.65 -11.71
C SER A 116 -17.38 -3.59 -10.19
N LEU A 117 -17.01 -4.67 -9.50
CA LEU A 117 -17.04 -4.71 -8.03
C LEU A 117 -15.98 -3.76 -7.46
N GLU A 118 -14.74 -3.86 -7.95
CA GLU A 118 -13.68 -2.95 -7.53
C GLU A 118 -14.13 -1.51 -7.80
N ASP A 119 -14.61 -1.18 -8.99
CA ASP A 119 -15.10 0.17 -9.33
C ASP A 119 -16.15 0.71 -8.36
N ALA A 120 -17.07 -0.14 -7.87
CA ALA A 120 -18.08 0.27 -6.89
C ALA A 120 -17.52 0.57 -5.49
N PHE A 121 -16.34 0.02 -5.14
CA PHE A 121 -15.70 0.18 -3.84
C PHE A 121 -14.49 1.13 -3.84
N LEU A 122 -14.14 1.73 -4.98
CA LEU A 122 -12.99 2.65 -5.04
C LEU A 122 -13.38 4.04 -4.57
N TRP A 123 -12.59 4.54 -3.64
CA TRP A 123 -12.45 5.96 -3.36
C TRP A 123 -11.59 6.63 -4.44
N ILE A 124 -11.42 7.95 -4.34
CA ILE A 124 -10.80 8.84 -5.34
C ILE A 124 -9.45 8.31 -5.87
N GLY A 125 -8.65 7.61 -5.07
CA GLY A 125 -7.33 7.09 -5.48
C GLY A 125 -7.26 5.56 -5.60
N GLY A 126 -8.38 4.85 -5.47
CA GLY A 126 -8.46 3.41 -5.29
C GLY A 126 -9.03 3.06 -3.91
N TRP A 127 -8.39 2.18 -3.14
CA TRP A 127 -8.84 1.90 -1.76
C TRP A 127 -8.69 3.13 -0.85
N ARG A 128 -9.56 3.23 0.17
CA ARG A 128 -9.51 4.30 1.16
C ARG A 128 -8.38 4.03 2.17
N PRO A 129 -7.34 4.87 2.29
CA PRO A 129 -6.17 4.61 3.13
C PRO A 129 -6.46 4.25 4.60
N SER A 130 -7.52 4.81 5.19
CA SER A 130 -8.00 4.52 6.55
C SER A 130 -8.30 3.04 6.77
N MET A 131 -8.62 2.29 5.72
CA MET A 131 -8.83 0.84 5.76
C MET A 131 -7.57 0.07 6.18
N ALA A 132 -6.36 0.59 5.89
CA ALA A 132 -5.12 -0.04 6.32
C ALA A 132 -5.02 -0.13 7.85
N PHE A 133 -5.45 0.92 8.55
CA PHE A 133 -5.45 0.96 10.01
C PHE A 133 -6.51 0.03 10.59
N HIS A 134 -7.69 -0.06 9.97
CA HIS A 134 -8.71 -1.02 10.38
C HIS A 134 -8.21 -2.47 10.29
N LEU A 135 -7.52 -2.81 9.20
CA LEU A 135 -6.91 -4.13 9.03
C LEU A 135 -5.81 -4.37 10.07
N LEU A 136 -4.95 -3.37 10.33
CA LEU A 136 -3.91 -3.45 11.34
C LEU A 136 -4.50 -3.72 12.72
N TYR A 137 -5.47 -2.94 13.21
CA TYR A 137 -6.06 -3.15 14.53
C TYR A 137 -6.82 -4.46 14.62
N SER A 138 -7.57 -4.83 13.57
CA SER A 138 -8.28 -6.11 13.54
C SER A 138 -7.30 -7.29 13.65
N LYS A 139 -6.23 -7.28 12.86
CA LYS A 139 -5.25 -8.35 12.87
C LYS A 139 -4.45 -8.39 14.18
N SER A 140 -4.03 -7.23 14.68
CA SER A 140 -3.32 -7.10 15.96
C SER A 140 -4.16 -7.60 17.12
N GLY A 141 -5.45 -7.21 17.17
CA GLY A 141 -6.38 -7.66 18.20
C GLY A 141 -6.61 -9.17 18.17
N LEU A 142 -6.83 -9.74 16.98
CA LEU A 142 -6.98 -11.20 16.81
C LEU A 142 -5.73 -11.97 17.26
N GLN A 143 -4.54 -11.46 16.95
CA GLN A 143 -3.27 -12.09 17.34
C GLN A 143 -3.00 -11.98 18.83
N LEU A 144 -3.24 -10.80 19.41
CA LEU A 144 -3.17 -10.57 20.85
C LEU A 144 -4.11 -11.50 21.61
N GLU A 145 -5.36 -11.65 21.16
CA GLU A 145 -6.33 -12.54 21.80
C GLU A 145 -5.90 -14.01 21.72
N ALA A 146 -5.44 -14.46 20.55
CA ALA A 146 -5.01 -15.84 20.34
C ALA A 146 -3.83 -16.26 21.22
N ARG A 147 -2.97 -15.30 21.62
CA ARG A 147 -1.74 -15.56 22.38
C ARG A 147 -1.62 -14.76 23.67
N LEU A 148 -2.76 -14.33 24.22
CA LEU A 148 -2.82 -13.55 25.46
C LEU A 148 -2.11 -14.26 26.62
N GLY A 149 -2.20 -15.60 26.69
CA GLY A 149 -1.54 -16.41 27.71
C GLY A 149 -0.01 -16.41 27.62
N GLU A 150 0.55 -16.35 26.41
CA GLU A 150 2.00 -16.26 26.17
C GLU A 150 2.52 -14.85 26.53
N LEU A 151 1.75 -13.83 26.15
CA LEU A 151 2.07 -12.43 26.43
C LEU A 151 2.03 -12.10 27.93
N LEU A 152 1.05 -12.63 28.67
CA LEU A 152 0.98 -12.50 30.13
C LEU A 152 2.14 -13.21 30.86
N GLN A 153 2.78 -14.18 30.21
CA GLN A 153 4.01 -14.82 30.70
C GLN A 153 5.28 -14.05 30.30
N GLY A 154 5.15 -12.90 29.63
CA GLY A 154 6.25 -12.07 29.16
C GLY A 154 6.93 -12.60 27.90
N LEU A 155 6.30 -13.53 27.18
CA LEU A 155 6.82 -14.01 25.90
C LEU A 155 6.35 -13.09 24.78
N SER A 156 7.30 -12.61 23.97
CA SER A 156 7.01 -11.90 22.72
C SER A 156 6.79 -12.93 21.62
N THR A 157 5.62 -12.85 20.99
CA THR A 157 5.19 -13.67 19.86
C THR A 157 5.92 -13.31 18.56
N GLY A 158 6.38 -12.06 18.42
CA GLY A 158 6.98 -11.53 17.20
C GLY A 158 5.96 -11.18 16.12
N ASP A 159 4.67 -11.04 16.46
CA ASP A 159 3.61 -10.68 15.53
C ASP A 159 2.95 -9.33 15.87
N LEU A 160 1.87 -8.95 15.17
CA LEU A 160 1.22 -7.64 15.39
C LEU A 160 0.53 -7.53 16.76
N GLY A 161 0.38 -8.63 17.51
CA GLY A 161 -0.10 -8.60 18.89
C GLY A 161 0.90 -7.98 19.87
N ASP A 162 2.18 -7.90 19.50
CA ASP A 162 3.27 -7.40 20.34
C ASP A 162 3.57 -5.90 20.16
N LEU A 163 2.69 -5.16 19.47
CA LEU A 163 2.90 -3.73 19.25
C LEU A 163 2.99 -2.99 20.59
N SER A 164 4.10 -2.28 20.79
CA SER A 164 4.31 -1.49 21.99
C SER A 164 3.34 -0.30 22.06
N PRO A 165 3.04 0.22 23.27
CA PRO A 165 2.18 1.40 23.42
C PRO A 165 2.63 2.60 22.58
N SER A 166 3.94 2.87 22.51
CA SER A 166 4.48 3.98 21.73
C SER A 166 4.35 3.77 20.21
N GLN A 167 4.38 2.53 19.73
CA GLN A 167 4.10 2.21 18.33
C GLN A 167 2.61 2.37 18.03
N LEU A 168 1.73 1.94 18.93
CA LEU A 168 0.28 2.14 18.79
C LEU A 168 -0.08 3.63 18.79
N ASP A 169 0.57 4.44 19.63
CA ASP A 169 0.39 5.89 19.64
C ASP A 169 0.81 6.53 18.31
N GLN A 170 1.94 6.12 17.74
CA GLN A 170 2.40 6.58 16.42
C GLN A 170 1.42 6.19 15.31
N VAL A 171 0.93 4.95 15.33
CA VAL A 171 -0.08 4.47 14.37
C VAL A 171 -1.38 5.26 14.50
N ASN A 172 -1.83 5.54 15.73
CA ASN A 172 -3.04 6.32 16.00
C ASN A 172 -2.91 7.76 15.51
N GLU A 173 -1.78 8.42 15.73
CA GLU A 173 -1.55 9.76 15.19
C GLU A 173 -1.52 9.78 13.66
N LEU A 174 -0.86 8.80 13.04
CA LEU A 174 -0.86 8.65 11.58
C LEU A 174 -2.29 8.43 11.06
N GLN A 175 -3.09 7.59 11.71
CA GLN A 175 -4.49 7.36 11.35
C GLN A 175 -5.31 8.66 11.43
N LYS A 176 -5.16 9.44 12.50
CA LYS A 176 -5.86 10.74 12.65
C LYS A 176 -5.49 11.69 11.52
N GLN A 177 -4.20 11.76 11.17
CA GLN A 177 -3.76 12.58 10.04
C GLN A 177 -4.38 12.08 8.73
N THR A 178 -4.31 10.78 8.44
CA THR A 178 -4.90 10.19 7.24
C THR A 178 -6.40 10.49 7.13
N ILE A 179 -7.17 10.32 8.22
CA ILE A 179 -8.62 10.60 8.20
C ILE A 179 -8.91 12.08 7.91
N ARG A 180 -8.11 13.00 8.45
CA ARG A 180 -8.26 14.44 8.16
C ARG A 180 -8.01 14.74 6.69
N GLU A 181 -6.94 14.21 6.12
CA GLU A 181 -6.61 14.40 4.71
C GLU A 181 -7.66 13.75 3.78
N GLU A 182 -8.14 12.56 4.12
CA GLU A 182 -9.23 11.91 3.39
C GLU A 182 -10.51 12.73 3.38
N LYS A 183 -10.86 13.33 4.53
CA LYS A 183 -12.04 14.19 4.66
C LYS A 183 -11.91 15.42 3.78
N ASP A 184 -10.78 16.13 3.83
CA ASP A 184 -10.50 17.29 2.98
C ASP A 184 -10.60 16.94 1.48
N ILE A 185 -10.02 15.82 1.06
CA ILE A 185 -10.09 15.34 -0.32
C ILE A 185 -11.54 15.01 -0.72
N THR A 186 -12.30 14.37 0.17
CA THR A 186 -13.71 14.00 -0.07
C THR A 186 -14.60 15.25 -0.18
N GLU A 187 -14.39 16.25 0.67
CA GLU A 187 -15.10 17.53 0.61
C GLU A 187 -14.80 18.29 -0.69
N LYS A 188 -13.53 18.30 -1.13
CA LYS A 188 -13.14 18.88 -2.41
C LYS A 188 -13.81 18.17 -3.59
N LEU A 189 -13.89 16.83 -3.57
CA LEU A 189 -14.61 16.07 -4.60
C LEU A 189 -16.09 16.46 -4.62
N ALA A 190 -16.75 16.48 -3.46
CA ALA A 190 -18.17 16.81 -3.37
C ALA A 190 -18.47 18.19 -3.96
N LYS A 191 -17.63 19.20 -3.66
CA LYS A 191 -17.76 20.54 -4.23
C LYS A 191 -17.64 20.57 -5.75
N GLN A 192 -16.72 19.78 -6.32
CA GLN A 192 -16.57 19.67 -7.77
C GLN A 192 -17.80 18.98 -8.40
N GLN A 193 -18.32 17.93 -7.77
CA GLN A 193 -19.53 17.22 -8.23
C GLN A 193 -20.77 18.13 -8.22
N GLU A 194 -20.94 18.95 -7.19
CA GLU A 194 -22.01 19.96 -7.11
C GLU A 194 -21.92 20.96 -8.28
N THR A 195 -20.71 21.45 -8.58
CA THR A 195 -20.50 22.43 -9.66
C THR A 195 -20.86 21.87 -11.03
N VAL A 196 -20.50 20.61 -11.32
CA VAL A 196 -20.86 19.94 -12.58
C VAL A 196 -22.37 19.72 -12.69
N ALA A 197 -23.03 19.51 -11.55
CA ALA A 197 -24.45 19.25 -11.50
C ALA A 197 -25.33 20.50 -11.66
N ASP A 198 -24.79 21.70 -11.47
CA ASP A 198 -25.56 22.94 -11.42
C ASP A 198 -25.78 23.57 -12.81
N SER A 199 -24.75 24.05 -13.49
CA SER A 199 -24.94 24.79 -14.76
C SER A 199 -24.96 23.87 -15.99
N SER A 200 -23.98 22.98 -16.14
CA SER A 200 -23.87 22.15 -17.35
C SER A 200 -24.98 21.11 -17.44
N MET A 201 -25.42 20.55 -16.32
CA MET A 201 -26.51 19.56 -16.34
C MET A 201 -27.86 20.22 -16.65
N VAL A 202 -28.12 21.43 -16.16
CA VAL A 202 -29.33 22.20 -16.47
C VAL A 202 -29.37 22.59 -17.94
N GLU A 203 -28.24 23.08 -18.49
CA GLU A 203 -28.13 23.39 -19.93
C GLU A 203 -28.35 22.15 -20.79
N LEU A 204 -27.70 21.03 -20.48
CA LEU A 204 -27.90 19.76 -21.19
C LEU A 204 -29.35 19.27 -21.08
N THR A 205 -29.97 19.40 -19.90
CA THR A 205 -31.38 19.04 -19.70
C THR A 205 -32.28 19.90 -20.57
N HIS A 206 -32.02 21.22 -20.64
CA HIS A 206 -32.77 22.12 -21.50
C HIS A 206 -32.61 21.77 -22.98
N VAL A 207 -31.38 21.50 -23.44
CA VAL A 207 -31.09 21.07 -24.82
C VAL A 207 -31.82 19.78 -25.16
N VAL A 208 -31.72 18.76 -24.29
CA VAL A 208 -32.43 17.49 -24.47
C VAL A 208 -33.95 17.69 -24.48
N THR A 209 -34.47 18.57 -23.63
CA THR A 209 -35.91 18.89 -23.58
C THR A 209 -36.38 19.56 -24.87
N GLU A 210 -35.63 20.52 -25.39
CA GLU A 210 -35.96 21.17 -26.67
C GLU A 210 -35.83 20.21 -27.85
N MET A 211 -34.82 19.33 -27.87
CA MET A 211 -34.71 18.27 -28.90
C MET A 211 -35.91 17.31 -28.87
N MET A 212 -36.41 16.95 -27.68
CA MET A 212 -37.64 16.16 -27.56
C MET A 212 -38.89 16.94 -28.01
N ARG A 213 -38.89 18.26 -27.87
CA ARG A 213 -39.99 19.14 -28.25
C ARG A 213 -40.04 19.42 -29.76
N GLU A 214 -38.88 19.47 -30.42
CA GLU A 214 -38.76 19.72 -31.87
C GLU A 214 -38.96 18.45 -32.72
N GLY A 215 -38.95 17.26 -32.11
CA GLY A 215 -39.07 15.98 -32.82
C GLY A 215 -37.76 15.58 -33.49
N TRP A 216 -37.45 14.28 -33.46
CA TRP A 216 -36.22 13.71 -34.04
C TRP A 216 -36.04 14.00 -35.53
#